data_AF-N8ZD79-F1
#
_entry.id   AF-N8ZD79-F1
#
_cell.length_a   1.000
_cell.length_b   1.000
_cell.length_c   1.000
_cell.angle_alpha   90.00
_cell.angle_beta   90.00
_cell.angle_gamma   90.00
#
_symmetry.space_group_name_H-M   'P 1'
#
loop_
_entity.id
_entity.type
_entity.pdbx_description
1 polymer ?
#
loop_
_entity_poly.entity_id
_entity_poly.type
_entity_poly.pdbx_seq_one_letter_code
_entity_poly.pdbx_strand_id
1 'polypeptide(L)' 'MISLLNRYKILWFLAISTTLLCSITVTLAFDNTYSDGVSITLSVILSIALFIVSSTSIVEIIEAICNP' A
#
# COMPACT_ATOMS: atom_id res chain seq x y z
N MET A 1 -2.53 -12.61 -13.36
CA MET A 1 -2.75 -11.63 -12.27
C MET A 1 -1.45 -11.28 -11.57
N ILE A 2 -0.64 -12.27 -11.13
CA ILE A 2 0.66 -12.05 -10.45
C ILE A 2 1.72 -11.39 -11.36
N SER A 3 1.76 -11.70 -12.67
CA SER A 3 2.76 -11.14 -13.60
C SER A 3 2.68 -9.62 -13.78
N LEU A 4 1.47 -9.05 -13.69
CA LEU A 4 1.22 -7.61 -13.79
C LEU A 4 1.65 -6.89 -12.50
N LEU A 5 1.42 -7.54 -11.34
CA LEU A 5 1.88 -7.04 -10.06
C LEU A 5 3.40 -6.96 -10.00
N ASN A 6 4.10 -7.97 -10.54
CA ASN A 6 5.55 -8.00 -10.54
C ASN A 6 6.16 -6.95 -11.49
N ARG A 7 5.57 -6.78 -12.68
CA ARG A 7 6.05 -5.80 -13.68
C ARG A 7 5.88 -4.35 -13.23
N TYR A 8 4.82 -4.05 -12.49
CA TYR A 8 4.47 -2.69 -12.05
C TYR A 8 4.55 -2.53 -10.54
N LYS A 9 5.32 -3.37 -9.85
CA LYS A 9 5.35 -3.45 -8.37
C LYS A 9 5.68 -2.11 -7.73
N ILE A 10 6.64 -1.40 -8.30
CA ILE A 10 7.04 -0.04 -7.89
C ILE A 10 5.90 0.96 -8.09
N LEU A 11 5.19 0.88 -9.22
CA LEU A 11 4.04 1.75 -9.50
C LEU A 11 2.87 1.47 -8.55
N TRP A 12 2.61 0.20 -8.24
CA TRP A 12 1.61 -0.19 -7.24
C TRP A 12 1.98 0.30 -5.84
N PHE A 13 3.24 0.15 -5.43
CA PHE A 13 3.73 0.67 -4.16
C PHE A 13 3.53 2.19 -4.06
N LEU A 14 3.92 2.92 -5.11
CA LEU A 14 3.76 4.37 -5.18
C LEU A 14 2.29 4.79 -5.12
N ALA A 15 1.41 4.12 -5.88
CA ALA A 15 -0.02 4.42 -5.91
C ALA A 15 -0.70 4.15 -4.55
N ILE A 16 -0.37 3.04 -3.88
CA ILE A 16 -0.94 2.73 -2.56
C ILE A 16 -0.43 3.73 -1.52
N SER A 17 0.85 4.09 -1.56
CA SER A 17 1.45 5.08 -0.66
C SER A 17 0.86 6.48 -0.82
N THR A 18 0.69 6.96 -2.06
CA THR A 18 0.08 8.28 -2.32
C THR A 18 -1.38 8.31 -1.90
N THR A 19 -2.13 7.23 -2.12
CA THR A 19 -3.52 7.13 -1.69
C THR A 19 -3.63 7.12 -0.16
N LEU A 20 -2.74 6.42 0.54
CA LEU A 20 -2.68 6.41 2.00
C LEU A 20 -2.38 7.81 2.56
N LEU A 21 -1.40 8.51 2.00
CA LEU A 21 -1.08 9.89 2.39
C LEU A 21 -2.28 10.82 2.17
N CYS A 22 -2.95 10.70 1.03
CA CYS A 22 -4.17 11.47 0.74
C CYS A 22 -5.27 11.19 1.77
N SER A 23 -5.50 9.91 2.10
CA SER A 23 -6.48 9.52 3.12
C SER A 23 -6.16 10.16 4.47
N ILE A 24 -4.91 10.07 4.93
CA ILE A 24 -4.46 10.67 6.18
C ILE A 24 -4.66 12.20 6.16
N THR A 25 -4.32 12.86 5.05
CA THR A 25 -4.52 14.31 4.93
C THR A 25 -5.99 14.71 4.98
N VAL A 26 -6.88 13.91 4.39
CA VAL A 26 -8.33 14.19 4.44
C VAL A 26 -8.86 14.04 5.86
N THR A 27 -8.43 12.99 6.58
CA THR A 27 -8.79 12.81 7.99
C THR A 27 -8.29 13.96 8.88
N LEU A 28 -7.11 14.50 8.60
CA LEU A 28 -6.55 15.61 9.39
C LEU A 28 -7.14 16.98 9.01
N ALA A 29 -7.56 17.16 7.76
CA ALA A 29 -8.01 18.45 7.24
C ALA A 29 -9.53 18.67 7.38
N PHE A 30 -10.32 17.59 7.47
CA PHE A 30 -11.78 17.68 7.52
C PHE A 30 -12.30 17.05 8.82
N ASP A 31 -12.81 17.88 9.73
CA ASP A 31 -13.53 17.44 10.93
C ASP A 31 -14.95 16.95 10.55
N ASN A 32 -15.03 15.76 9.94
CA ASN A 32 -16.29 15.14 9.58
C ASN A 32 -16.26 13.64 9.90
N THR A 33 -17.03 13.25 10.91
CA THR A 33 -17.08 11.89 11.45
C THR A 33 -17.38 10.81 10.40
N TYR A 34 -18.19 11.12 9.37
CA TYR A 34 -18.47 10.18 8.28
C TYR A 34 -17.26 10.03 7.34
N SER A 35 -16.59 11.14 7.02
CA SER A 35 -15.36 11.15 6.22
C SER A 35 -14.23 10.42 6.95
N ASP A 36 -14.09 10.64 8.24
CA ASP A 36 -13.07 10.01 9.08
C ASP A 36 -13.26 8.50 9.16
N GLY A 37 -14.49 8.02 9.36
CA GLY A 37 -14.77 6.59 9.39
C GLY A 37 -14.37 5.88 8.09
N VAL A 38 -14.69 6.48 6.94
CA VAL A 38 -14.30 5.96 5.62
C VAL A 38 -12.79 6.04 5.42
N SER A 39 -12.18 7.17 5.76
CA SER A 39 -10.75 7.40 5.55
C SER A 39 -9.87 6.50 6.45
N ILE A 40 -10.28 6.27 7.71
CA ILE A 40 -9.59 5.37 8.64
C ILE A 40 -9.69 3.92 8.15
N THR A 41 -10.89 3.46 7.77
CA THR A 41 -11.05 2.08 7.26
C THR A 41 -10.28 1.87 5.96
N LEU A 42 -10.31 2.83 5.05
CA LEU A 42 -9.51 2.82 3.81
C LEU A 42 -8.01 2.77 4.12
N SER A 43 -7.53 3.58 5.07
CA SER A 43 -6.13 3.62 5.48
C SER A 43 -5.65 2.28 6.04
N VAL A 44 -6.47 1.60 6.85
CA VAL A 44 -6.15 0.26 7.38
C VAL A 44 -5.99 -0.75 6.24
N ILE A 45 -6.91 -0.77 5.28
CA ILE A 45 -6.86 -1.69 4.13
C ILE A 45 -5.62 -1.40 3.27
N LEU A 46 -5.36 -0.12 2.96
CA LEU A 46 -4.19 0.31 2.19
C LEU A 46 -2.87 -0.05 2.90
N SER A 47 -2.82 0.06 4.22
CA SER A 47 -1.64 -0.34 5.01
C SER A 47 -1.40 -1.85 4.95
N ILE A 48 -2.45 -2.68 5.01
CA ILE A 48 -2.33 -4.13 4.86
C ILE A 48 -1.83 -4.47 3.45
N ALA A 49 -2.37 -3.82 2.42
CA ALA A 49 -1.92 -4.01 1.05
C ALA A 49 -0.45 -3.64 0.86
N LEU A 50 0.00 -2.52 1.44
CA LEU A 50 1.41 -2.11 1.46
C LEU A 50 2.30 -3.14 2.15
N PHE A 51 1.87 -3.68 3.28
CA PHE A 51 2.61 -4.70 4.00
C PHE A 51 2.81 -5.97 3.15
N ILE A 52 1.78 -6.43 2.45
CA ILE A 52 1.85 -7.60 1.57
C ILE A 52 2.81 -7.34 0.40
N VAL A 53 2.70 -6.18 -0.26
CA VAL A 53 3.59 -5.80 -1.38
C VAL A 53 5.05 -5.71 -0.91
N SER A 54 5.29 -5.16 0.28
CA SER A 54 6.63 -5.08 0.87
C SER A 54 7.19 -6.47 1.21
N SER A 55 6.40 -7.29 1.90
CA SER A 55 6.80 -8.65 2.29
C SER A 55 7.15 -9.52 1.07
N THR A 56 6.31 -9.50 0.03
CA THR A 56 6.60 -10.22 -1.22
C THR A 56 7.86 -9.70 -1.92
N SER A 57 8.17 -8.40 -1.82
CA SER A 57 9.42 -7.84 -2.37
C SER A 57 10.65 -8.33 -1.61
N ILE A 58 10.55 -8.43 -0.28
CA ILE A 58 11.64 -8.94 0.56
C ILE A 58 11.90 -10.42 0.25
N VAL A 59 10.85 -11.22 0.11
CA VAL A 59 10.97 -12.64 -0.25
C VAL A 59 11.66 -12.81 -1.61
N GLU A 60 11.26 -12.04 -2.63
CA GLU A 60 11.90 -12.08 -3.96
C GLU A 60 13.39 -11.71 -3.89
N ILE A 61 13.77 -10.72 -3.07
CA ILE A 61 15.17 -10.35 -2.87
C ILE A 61 15.95 -11.48 -2.20
N ILE A 62 15.38 -12.10 -1.16
CA ILE A 62 16.00 -13.24 -0.47
C ILE A 62 16.17 -14.41 -1.43
N GLU A 63 15.15 -14.70 -2.24
CA GLU A 63 15.19 -15.77 -3.24
C GLU A 63 16.26 -15.50 -4.31
N ALA A 64 16.38 -14.25 -4.79
CA ALA A 64 17.43 -13.86 -5.73
C ALA A 64 18.85 -13.94 -5.16
N ILE A 65 19.02 -13.76 -3.84
CA ILE A 65 20.33 -13.92 -3.18
C ILE A 65 20.65 -15.40 -2.95
N CYS A 66 19.65 -16.18 -2.52
CA CYS A 66 19.84 -17.57 -2.11
C CYS A 66 19.89 -18.53 -3.31
N ASN A 67 19.23 -18.16 -4.41
CA ASN A 67 19.20 -18.92 -5.67
C ASN A 67 19.36 -17.94 -6.86
N PRO A 68 20.58 -17.46 -7.13
CA PRO A 68 20.86 -16.53 -8.23
C PRO A 68 20.58 -17.13 -9.61
#